data_AF-A0A369TK78-F1
#
_entry.id   AF-A0A369TK78-F1
#
_cell.length_a   1.000
_cell.length_b   1.000
_cell.length_c   1.000
_cell.angle_alpha   90.00
_cell.angle_beta   90.00
_cell.angle_gamma   90.00
#
_symmetry.space_group_name_H-M   'P 1'
#
loop_
_entity.id
_entity.type
_entity.pdbx_description
1 polymer ?
#
loop_
_entity_poly.entity_id
_entity_poly.type
_entity_poly.pdbx_seq_one_letter_code
_entity_poly.pdbx_strand_id
1 'polypeptide(L)'
;MTQSPEMVAILARVRQRFDAMLAGRLATLDAALARAQDPAARHAALIEARTVLHQIAGSAGSLGLPRLGAEARACEQAIDGWISHGTPDWPRLREGIMGFAALARDAA
;
A
#
# COMPACT_ATOMS: atom_id res chain seq x y z
N MET A 1 -7.17 -25.46 -24.31
CA MET A 1 -6.18 -24.56 -24.93
C MET A 1 -5.11 -24.25 -23.89
N THR A 2 -3.94 -24.86 -24.00
CA THR A 2 -2.79 -24.59 -23.11
C THR A 2 -2.15 -23.28 -23.57
N GLN A 3 -1.85 -22.35 -22.66
CA GLN A 3 -1.20 -21.08 -23.03
C GLN A 3 0.20 -21.36 -23.62
N SER A 4 0.59 -20.58 -24.65
CA SER A 4 1.95 -20.65 -25.25
C SER A 4 3.02 -20.37 -24.18
N PRO A 5 4.17 -21.07 -24.19
CA PRO A 5 5.26 -20.84 -23.24
C PRO A 5 5.77 -19.39 -23.20
N GLU A 6 5.68 -18.66 -24.32
CA GLU A 6 6.00 -17.23 -24.37
C GLU A 6 5.06 -16.39 -23.50
N MET A 7 3.75 -16.66 -23.58
CA MET A 7 2.72 -15.97 -22.79
C MET A 7 2.93 -16.21 -21.29
N VAL A 8 3.26 -17.45 -20.91
CA VAL A 8 3.57 -17.82 -19.52
C VAL A 8 4.79 -17.04 -19.02
N ALA A 9 5.85 -16.92 -19.81
CA ALA A 9 7.04 -16.16 -19.45
C ALA A 9 6.76 -14.65 -19.29
N ILE A 10 5.93 -14.07 -20.16
CA ILE A 10 5.51 -12.66 -20.05
C ILE A 10 4.75 -12.42 -18.75
N LEU A 11 3.75 -13.27 -18.45
CA LEU A 11 2.96 -13.15 -17.22
C LEU A 11 3.82 -13.29 -15.96
N ALA A 12 4.75 -14.24 -15.96
CA ALA A 12 5.70 -14.40 -14.84
C ALA A 12 6.56 -13.15 -14.63
N ARG A 13 7.04 -12.53 -15.71
CA ARG A 13 7.85 -11.31 -15.63
C ARG A 13 7.05 -10.09 -15.15
N VAL A 14 5.80 -9.96 -15.59
CA VAL A 14 4.88 -8.92 -15.10
C VAL A 14 4.63 -9.10 -13.60
N ARG A 15 4.37 -10.33 -13.15
CA ARG A 15 4.17 -10.66 -11.73
C ARG A 15 5.40 -10.33 -10.89
N GLN A 16 6.59 -10.79 -11.29
CA GLN A 16 7.83 -10.47 -10.57
C GLN A 16 8.09 -8.97 -10.45
N ARG A 17 7.84 -8.20 -11.51
CA ARG A 17 8.00 -6.75 -11.48
C ARG A 17 7.01 -6.09 -10.53
N PHE A 18 5.78 -6.60 -10.49
CA PHE A 18 4.78 -6.15 -9.54
C PHE A 18 5.19 -6.45 -8.10
N ASP A 19 5.60 -7.68 -7.80
CA ASP A 19 5.98 -8.09 -6.44
C ASP A 19 7.18 -7.26 -5.93
N ALA A 20 8.19 -7.04 -6.76
CA ALA A 20 9.34 -6.20 -6.41
C ALA A 20 8.95 -4.74 -6.16
N MET A 21 8.04 -4.19 -6.99
CA MET A 21 7.52 -2.85 -6.81
C MET A 21 6.69 -2.73 -5.53
N LEU A 22 5.81 -3.71 -5.26
CA LEU A 22 4.97 -3.74 -4.07
C LEU A 22 5.83 -3.84 -2.80
N ALA A 23 6.81 -4.74 -2.78
CA ALA A 23 7.76 -4.87 -1.67
C ALA A 23 8.50 -3.55 -1.38
N GLY A 24 8.99 -2.87 -2.42
CA GLY A 24 9.64 -1.56 -2.26
C GLY A 24 8.72 -0.51 -1.66
N ARG A 25 7.46 -0.44 -2.10
CA ARG A 25 6.47 0.50 -1.55
C ARG A 25 6.08 0.17 -0.11
N LEU A 26 5.92 -1.12 0.23
CA LEU A 26 5.64 -1.54 1.59
C LEU A 26 6.80 -1.19 2.53
N ALA A 27 8.05 -1.32 2.09
CA ALA A 27 9.20 -0.87 2.87
C ALA A 27 9.19 0.65 3.13
N THR A 28 8.83 1.47 2.12
CA THR A 28 8.64 2.92 2.32
C THR A 28 7.50 3.21 3.30
N LEU A 29 6.39 2.48 3.21
CA LEU A 29 5.26 2.62 4.11
C LEU A 29 5.64 2.29 5.56
N ASP A 30 6.39 1.21 5.77
CA ASP A 30 6.90 0.82 7.10
C ASP A 30 7.83 1.90 7.68
N ALA A 31 8.73 2.46 6.87
CA ALA A 31 9.63 3.55 7.28
C ALA A 31 8.87 4.83 7.64
N ALA A 32 7.80 5.15 6.92
CA ALA A 32 6.90 6.25 7.26
C ALA A 32 6.18 5.99 8.59
N LEU A 33 5.63 4.79 8.79
CA LEU A 33 4.97 4.42 10.05
C LEU A 33 5.92 4.41 11.26
N ALA A 34 7.19 4.05 11.06
CA ALA A 34 8.20 4.10 12.10
C ALA A 34 8.45 5.56 12.54
N ARG A 35 8.62 6.49 11.58
CA ARG A 35 8.77 7.92 11.88
C ARG A 35 7.51 8.52 12.50
N ALA A 36 6.34 8.06 12.09
CA ALA A 36 5.06 8.56 12.60
C ALA A 36 4.80 8.25 14.09
N GLN A 37 5.63 7.41 14.71
CA GLN A 37 5.63 7.22 16.16
C GLN A 37 5.98 8.52 16.89
N ASP A 38 6.91 9.31 16.36
CA ASP A 38 7.22 10.64 16.87
C ASP A 38 6.07 11.61 16.53
N PRO A 39 5.38 12.19 17.54
CA PRO A 39 4.33 13.16 17.31
C PRO A 39 4.76 14.35 16.44
N ALA A 40 6.01 14.80 16.53
CA ALA A 40 6.52 15.93 15.76
C ALA A 40 6.68 15.60 14.27
N ALA A 41 7.09 14.37 13.94
CA ALA A 41 7.26 13.90 12.57
C ALA A 41 5.99 13.30 11.95
N ARG A 42 4.98 12.97 12.77
CA ARG A 42 3.79 12.19 12.36
C ARG A 42 3.06 12.76 11.16
N HIS A 43 2.78 14.05 11.16
CA HIS A 43 2.00 14.66 10.09
C HIS A 43 2.72 14.52 8.73
N ALA A 44 4.01 14.86 8.68
CA ALA A 44 4.81 14.73 7.45
C ALA A 44 4.95 13.26 7.01
N ALA A 45 5.16 12.34 7.95
CA ALA A 45 5.24 10.91 7.67
C ALA A 45 3.92 10.34 7.12
N LEU A 46 2.77 10.82 7.60
CA LEU A 46 1.46 10.39 7.11
C LEU A 46 1.16 10.90 5.68
N ILE A 47 1.63 12.09 5.31
CA ILE A 47 1.56 12.58 3.92
C ILE A 47 2.34 11.66 2.97
N GLU A 48 3.50 11.17 3.41
CA GLU A 48 4.30 10.23 2.63
C GLU A 48 3.62 8.86 2.54
N ALA A 49 3.12 8.32 3.66
CA ALA A 49 2.37 7.07 3.68
C ALA A 49 1.14 7.13 2.75
N ARG A 50 0.40 8.24 2.77
CA ARG A 50 -0.72 8.50 1.86
C ARG A 50 -0.30 8.42 0.39
N THR A 51 0.80 9.08 0.04
CA THR A 51 1.36 9.03 -1.33
C THR A 51 1.68 7.61 -1.77
N VAL A 52 2.31 6.83 -0.89
CA VAL A 52 2.65 5.42 -1.16
C VAL A 52 1.39 4.58 -1.37
N LEU A 53 0.39 4.73 -0.50
CA LEU A 53 -0.89 4.03 -0.58
C LEU A 53 -1.64 4.36 -1.89
N HIS A 54 -1.65 5.63 -2.29
CA HIS A 54 -2.20 6.08 -3.56
C HIS A 54 -1.54 5.37 -4.75
N GLN A 55 -0.21 5.28 -4.75
CA GLN A 55 0.54 4.59 -5.80
C GLN A 55 0.22 3.09 -5.84
N ILE A 56 0.14 2.43 -4.67
CA ILE A 56 -0.26 1.02 -4.58
C ILE A 56 -1.67 0.85 -5.16
N ALA A 57 -2.63 1.68 -4.76
CA ALA A 57 -3.99 1.63 -5.26
C ALA A 57 -4.06 1.76 -6.79
N GLY A 58 -3.35 2.74 -7.36
CA GLY A 58 -3.31 2.96 -8.80
C GLY A 58 -2.68 1.79 -9.57
N SER A 59 -1.57 1.23 -9.05
CA SER A 59 -0.89 0.10 -9.69
C SER A 59 -1.66 -1.22 -9.56
N ALA A 60 -2.33 -1.44 -8.43
CA ALA A 60 -3.19 -2.61 -8.23
C ALA A 60 -4.39 -2.58 -9.18
N GLY A 61 -4.99 -1.40 -9.39
CA GLY A 61 -6.08 -1.21 -10.36
C GLY A 61 -5.68 -1.57 -11.79
N SER A 62 -4.52 -1.11 -12.26
CA SER A 62 -4.05 -1.39 -13.62
C SER A 62 -3.63 -2.84 -13.87
N LEU A 63 -3.33 -3.59 -12.80
CA LEU A 63 -2.90 -4.99 -12.87
C LEU A 63 -4.03 -5.99 -12.55
N GLY A 64 -5.27 -5.52 -12.38
CA GLY A 64 -6.41 -6.39 -12.11
C GLY A 64 -6.42 -6.97 -10.69
N LEU A 65 -5.88 -6.22 -9.71
CA LEU A 65 -5.86 -6.58 -8.29
C LEU A 65 -6.82 -5.68 -7.48
N PRO A 66 -8.15 -5.76 -7.73
CA PRO A 66 -9.12 -4.78 -7.22
C PRO A 66 -9.20 -4.76 -5.69
N ARG A 67 -9.06 -5.92 -5.04
CA ARG A 67 -9.09 -5.99 -3.56
C ARG A 67 -7.90 -5.25 -2.95
N LEU A 68 -6.68 -5.51 -3.42
CA LEU A 68 -5.49 -4.81 -2.94
C LEU A 68 -5.61 -3.31 -3.15
N GLY A 69 -6.12 -2.90 -4.32
CA GLY A 69 -6.33 -1.49 -4.63
C GLY A 69 -7.36 -0.82 -3.72
N ALA A 70 -8.47 -1.50 -3.41
CA ALA A 70 -9.50 -1.00 -2.51
C ALA A 70 -9.00 -0.85 -1.07
N GLU A 71 -8.27 -1.84 -0.54
CA GLU A 71 -7.70 -1.77 0.81
C GLU A 71 -6.66 -0.65 0.95
N ALA A 72 -5.80 -0.48 -0.06
CA ALA A 72 -4.84 0.63 -0.10
C ALA A 72 -5.56 1.99 -0.11
N ARG A 73 -6.63 2.11 -0.89
CA ARG A 73 -7.44 3.34 -0.97
C ARG A 73 -8.19 3.64 0.34
N ALA A 74 -8.67 2.61 1.04
CA ALA A 74 -9.30 2.78 2.34
C ALA A 74 -8.31 3.34 3.37
N CYS A 75 -7.07 2.86 3.38
CA CYS A 75 -6.00 3.41 4.22
C CYS A 75 -5.66 4.86 3.83
N GLU A 76 -5.59 5.18 2.54
CA GLU A 76 -5.37 6.56 2.06
C GLU A 76 -6.45 7.51 2.59
N GLN A 77 -7.72 7.11 2.50
CA GLN A 77 -8.86 7.89 3.00
C GLN A 77 -8.85 8.05 4.52
N ALA A 78 -8.42 7.01 5.27
CA ALA A 78 -8.27 7.11 6.71
C ALA A 78 -7.17 8.12 7.11
N ILE A 79 -6.08 8.18 6.34
CA ILE A 79 -5.05 9.22 6.53
C ILE A 79 -5.62 10.61 6.22
N ASP A 80 -6.39 10.76 5.13
CA ASP A 80 -7.02 12.04 4.79
C ASP A 80 -7.98 12.52 5.88
N GLY A 81 -8.77 11.60 6.45
CA GLY A 81 -9.62 11.87 7.62
C GLY A 81 -8.81 12.32 8.83
N TRP A 82 -7.69 11.66 9.11
CA TRP A 82 -6.84 12.01 10.24
C TRP A 82 -6.17 13.37 10.07
N ILE A 83 -5.64 13.66 8.88
CA ILE A 83 -5.02 14.96 8.56
C ILE A 83 -6.04 16.10 8.71
N SER A 84 -7.29 15.87 8.28
CA SER A 84 -8.32 16.91 8.25
C SER A 84 -9.04 17.09 9.58
N HIS A 85 -9.25 16.00 10.32
CA HIS A 85 -10.18 15.96 11.45
C HIS A 85 -9.63 15.22 12.69
N GLY A 86 -8.44 14.63 12.60
CA GLY A 86 -7.89 13.78 13.65
C GLY A 86 -8.62 12.44 13.83
N THR A 87 -9.42 12.02 12.84
CA THR A 87 -10.22 10.78 12.89
C THR A 87 -9.88 9.81 11.75
N PRO A 88 -9.74 8.50 12.00
CA PRO A 88 -9.72 7.85 13.32
C PRO A 88 -8.48 8.27 14.11
N ASP A 89 -8.45 8.07 15.43
CA ASP A 89 -7.26 8.42 16.24
C ASP A 89 -6.00 7.67 15.79
N TRP A 90 -4.83 8.19 16.17
CA TRP A 90 -3.54 7.67 15.70
C TRP A 90 -3.36 6.15 15.89
N PRO A 91 -3.65 5.56 17.07
CA PRO A 91 -3.51 4.11 17.27
C PRO A 91 -4.34 3.29 16.27
N ARG A 92 -5.61 3.65 16.07
CA ARG A 92 -6.50 2.95 15.14
C ARG A 92 -6.09 3.15 13.69
N LEU A 93 -5.66 4.36 13.32
CA LEU A 93 -5.11 4.63 11.99
C LEU A 93 -3.90 3.75 11.71
N ARG A 94 -2.93 3.72 12.64
CA ARG A 94 -1.72 2.92 12.54
C ARG A 94 -2.04 1.43 12.39
N GLU A 95 -2.95 0.91 13.21
CA GLU A 95 -3.40 -0.48 13.15
C GLU A 95 -3.97 -0.82 11.76
N GLY A 96 -4.83 0.03 11.21
CA GLY A 96 -5.40 -0.15 9.87
C GLY A 96 -4.32 -0.23 8.78
N ILE A 97 -3.34 0.68 8.81
CA ILE A 97 -2.25 0.70 7.83
C ILE A 97 -1.35 -0.53 7.99
N MET A 98 -1.05 -0.95 9.23
CA MET A 98 -0.27 -2.17 9.49
C MET A 98 -1.01 -3.43 9.04
N GLY A 99 -2.33 -3.49 9.25
CA GLY A 99 -3.18 -4.58 8.77
C GLY A 99 -3.19 -4.69 7.26
N PHE A 100 -3.30 -3.55 6.56
CA PHE A 100 -3.14 -3.51 5.11
C PHE A 100 -1.75 -3.99 4.68
N ALA A 101 -0.68 -3.51 5.32
CA ALA A 101 0.67 -3.90 4.95
C ALA A 101 0.91 -5.41 5.12
N ALA A 102 0.34 -6.02 6.16
CA ALA A 102 0.37 -7.48 6.34
C ALA A 102 -0.38 -8.19 5.20
N LEU A 103 -1.63 -7.80 4.93
CA LEU A 103 -2.42 -8.35 3.83
C LEU A 103 -1.72 -8.24 2.46
N ALA A 104 -1.07 -7.11 2.21
CA ALA A 104 -0.37 -6.85 0.95
C ALA A 104 0.87 -7.74 0.78
N ARG A 105 1.57 -8.09 1.87
CA ARG A 105 2.70 -9.04 1.83
C ARG A 105 2.23 -10.47 1.57
N ASP A 106 1.09 -10.86 2.14
CA ASP A 106 0.52 -12.20 1.92
C ASP A 106 -0.03 -12.39 0.50
N ALA A 107 -0.36 -11.28 -0.18
CA ALA A 107 -0.86 -11.29 -1.55
C ALA A 107 0.25 -11.32 -2.63
N ALA A 108 1.49 -11.01 -2.25
CA ALA A 108 2.66 -11.00 -3.13
C ALA A 108 3.19 -12.42 -3.33
#